data_AF-A0A0N1AST0-F1
#
_entry.id   AF-A0A0N1AST0-F1
#
_cell.length_a   1.000
_cell.length_b   1.000
_cell.length_c   1.000
_cell.angle_alpha   90.00
_cell.angle_beta   90.00
_cell.angle_gamma   90.00
#
_symmetry.space_group_name_H-M   'P 1'
#
loop_
_entity.id
_entity.type
_entity.pdbx_description
1 polymer ?
#
loop_
_entity_poly.entity_id
_entity_poly.type
_entity_poly.pdbx_seq_one_letter_code
_entity_poly.pdbx_strand_id
1 'polypeptide(L)'
;MSSRPASVQHRFGARVRELRLARGLTQEDLAEHCGLFRTYMSRIETGVANPTLAMIEALATSLGVPIAELFPEPEVRPAARSAAKAGSRGKVR
;
A
#
# COMPACT_ATOMS: atom_id res chain seq x y z
N MET A 1 3.29 17.07 -17.26
CA MET A 1 3.85 15.78 -16.79
C MET A 1 2.78 15.08 -15.98
N SER A 2 2.16 14.02 -16.50
CA SER A 2 1.13 13.27 -15.77
C SER A 2 1.83 12.38 -14.74
N SER A 3 1.82 12.75 -13.46
CA SER A 3 2.43 11.91 -12.42
C SER A 3 1.59 10.66 -12.24
N ARG A 4 2.22 9.48 -12.35
CA ARG A 4 1.56 8.24 -11.94
C ARG A 4 1.30 8.32 -10.43
N PRO A 5 0.12 7.91 -9.94
CA PRO A 5 -0.10 7.82 -8.51
C PRO A 5 0.92 6.86 -7.90
N ALA A 6 1.39 7.17 -6.69
CA ALA A 6 2.33 6.32 -5.96
C ALA A 6 1.77 4.90 -5.83
N SER A 7 2.63 3.88 -5.94
CA SER A 7 2.23 2.47 -5.86
C SER A 7 1.51 2.15 -4.54
N VAL A 8 0.73 1.07 -4.52
CA VAL A 8 0.04 0.61 -3.29
C VAL A 8 1.07 0.38 -2.18
N GLN A 9 2.22 -0.21 -2.51
CA GLN A 9 3.31 -0.47 -1.57
C GLN A 9 3.85 0.82 -0.96
N HIS A 10 4.01 1.89 -1.76
CA HIS A 10 4.50 3.17 -1.26
C HIS A 10 3.49 3.84 -0.33
N ARG A 11 2.20 3.80 -0.66
CA ARG A 11 1.15 4.34 0.22
C ARG A 11 1.03 3.57 1.52
N PHE A 12 1.10 2.23 1.45
CA PHE A 12 1.12 1.36 2.62
C PHE A 12 2.34 1.64 3.51
N GLY A 13 3.54 1.68 2.92
CA GLY A 13 4.78 1.95 3.63
C GLY A 13 4.79 3.32 4.32
N ALA A 14 4.33 4.35 3.62
CA ALA A 14 4.17 5.69 4.17
C ALA A 14 3.20 5.70 5.37
N ARG A 15 2.09 4.98 5.26
CA ARG A 15 1.11 4.88 6.35
C ARG A 15 1.66 4.15 7.57
N VAL A 16 2.38 3.05 7.37
CA VAL A 16 3.08 2.33 8.46
C VAL A 16 4.07 3.26 9.16
N ARG A 17 4.85 4.05 8.39
CA ARG A 17 5.79 5.02 8.95
C ARG A 17 5.09 6.10 9.79
N GLU A 18 4.00 6.67 9.30
CA GLU A 18 3.21 7.66 10.05
C GLU A 18 2.74 7.08 11.39
N LEU A 19 2.11 5.91 11.36
CA LEU A 19 1.57 5.26 12.55
C LEU A 19 2.67 4.89 13.56
N ARG A 20 3.85 4.49 13.06
CA ARG A 20 5.03 4.24 13.89
C ARG A 20 5.51 5.50 14.58
N LEU A 21 5.69 6.59 13.84
CA LEU A 21 6.18 7.86 14.37
C LEU A 21 5.19 8.47 15.37
N ALA A 22 3.88 8.35 15.13
CA ALA A 22 2.84 8.77 16.06
C ALA A 22 2.91 8.05 17.43
N ARG A 23 3.57 6.89 17.48
CA ARG A 23 3.81 6.12 18.71
C ARG A 23 5.19 6.34 19.31
N GLY A 24 6.01 7.20 18.71
CA GLY A 24 7.38 7.45 19.16
C GLY A 24 8.34 6.26 18.97
N LEU A 25 7.96 5.25 18.17
CA LEU A 25 8.77 4.05 17.95
C LEU A 25 9.86 4.30 16.89
N THR A 26 11.05 3.75 17.10
CA THR A 26 12.08 3.65 16.05
C THR A 26 11.76 2.51 15.06
N GLN A 27 12.43 2.49 13.91
CA GLN A 27 12.30 1.36 12.98
C GLN A 27 12.79 0.04 13.59
N GLU A 28 13.78 0.09 14.49
CA GLU A 28 14.28 -1.10 15.20
C GLU A 28 13.17 -1.61 16.14
N ASP A 29 12.58 -0.73 16.95
CA ASP A 29 11.52 -1.09 17.91
C ASP A 29 10.33 -1.77 17.22
N LEU A 30 9.81 -1.17 16.14
CA LEU A 30 8.68 -1.78 15.44
C LEU A 30 9.07 -3.08 14.74
N ALA A 31 10.30 -3.19 14.24
CA ALA A 31 10.78 -4.42 13.62
C ALA A 31 10.86 -5.54 14.65
N GLU A 32 11.41 -5.27 15.83
CA GLU A 32 11.48 -6.22 16.95
C GLU A 32 10.08 -6.68 17.38
N HIS A 33 9.14 -5.75 17.57
CA HIS A 33 7.74 -6.10 17.90
C HIS A 33 7.08 -7.00 16.85
N CYS A 34 7.47 -6.86 15.57
CA CYS A 34 6.93 -7.66 14.46
C CYS A 34 7.74 -8.94 14.17
N GLY A 35 8.85 -9.19 14.88
CA GLY A 35 9.77 -10.30 14.56
C GLY A 35 10.45 -10.13 13.19
N LEU A 36 10.73 -8.88 12.78
CA LEU A 36 11.33 -8.52 11.50
C LEU A 36 12.74 -7.93 11.72
N PHE A 37 13.56 -7.97 10.67
CA PHE A 37 14.80 -7.20 10.65
C PHE A 37 14.49 -5.71 10.38
N ARG A 38 15.20 -4.78 11.05
CA ARG A 38 15.06 -3.34 10.79
C ARG A 38 15.25 -2.97 9.32
N THR A 39 16.17 -3.64 8.62
CA THR A 39 16.40 -3.42 7.18
C THR A 39 15.15 -3.74 6.34
N TYR A 40 14.38 -4.75 6.73
CA TYR A 40 13.11 -5.08 6.10
C TYR A 40 12.02 -4.07 6.47
N MET A 41 11.97 -3.61 7.72
CA MET A 41 11.09 -2.50 8.13
C MET A 41 11.32 -1.24 7.28
N SER A 42 12.59 -0.87 7.06
CA SER A 42 12.92 0.25 6.17
C SER A 42 12.45 0.03 4.72
N ARG A 43 12.50 -1.20 4.20
CA ARG A 43 12.00 -1.52 2.86
C ARG A 43 10.49 -1.49 2.77
N ILE A 44 9.80 -1.86 3.85
CA ILE A 44 8.34 -1.71 3.97
C ILE A 44 7.99 -0.22 3.93
N GLU A 45 8.60 0.61 4.78
CA GLU A 45 8.28 2.04 4.88
C GLU A 45 8.55 2.82 3.59
N THR A 46 9.49 2.36 2.77
CA THR A 46 9.85 2.96 1.47
C THR A 46 9.08 2.36 0.30
N GLY A 47 8.19 1.39 0.54
CA GLY A 47 7.38 0.73 -0.50
C GLY A 47 8.17 -0.19 -1.43
N VAL A 48 9.40 -0.57 -1.06
CA VAL A 48 10.29 -1.48 -1.82
C VAL A 48 9.97 -2.94 -1.51
N ALA A 49 9.46 -3.23 -0.31
CA ALA A 49 9.06 -4.57 0.09
C ALA A 49 7.60 -4.88 -0.28
N ASN A 50 7.31 -6.18 -0.43
CA ASN A 50 5.96 -6.73 -0.50
C ASN A 50 5.75 -7.63 0.73
N PRO A 51 5.28 -7.10 1.87
CA PRO A 51 5.05 -7.88 3.08
C PRO A 51 3.93 -8.92 2.86
N THR A 52 4.04 -10.06 3.53
CA THR A 52 2.97 -11.07 3.52
C THR A 52 1.79 -10.62 4.38
N LEU A 53 0.63 -11.26 4.24
CA LEU A 53 -0.54 -10.95 5.07
C LEU A 53 -0.26 -11.12 6.57
N ALA A 54 0.49 -12.17 6.95
CA ALA A 54 0.89 -12.39 8.34
C ALA A 54 1.76 -11.25 8.89
N MET A 55 2.65 -10.68 8.06
CA MET A 55 3.44 -9.50 8.45
C MET A 55 2.57 -8.24 8.57
N ILE A 56 1.56 -8.10 7.71
CA ILE A 56 0.62 -6.97 7.77
C ILE A 56 -0.23 -7.06 9.07
N GLU A 57 -0.67 -8.25 9.43
CA GLU A 57 -1.36 -8.50 10.71
C GLU A 57 -0.46 -8.21 11.91
N ALA A 58 0.81 -8.63 11.87
CA ALA A 58 1.80 -8.32 12.90
C ALA A 58 2.03 -6.81 13.04
N LEU A 59 2.15 -6.08 11.91
CA LEU A 59 2.25 -4.62 11.91
C LEU A 59 1.02 -3.96 12.55
N ALA A 60 -0.18 -4.38 12.18
CA ALA A 60 -1.43 -3.84 12.73
C ALA A 60 -1.49 -4.07 14.25
N THR A 61 -1.14 -5.28 14.69
CA THR A 61 -1.12 -5.68 16.11
C THR A 61 -0.08 -4.89 16.90
N SER A 62 1.16 -4.80 16.41
CA SER A 62 2.25 -4.06 17.06
C SER A 62 2.00 -2.55 17.10
N LEU A 63 1.26 -2.03 16.13
CA LEU A 63 0.78 -0.65 16.13
C LEU A 63 -0.54 -0.53 16.92
N GLY A 64 -1.22 -1.59 17.34
CA GLY A 64 -2.50 -1.48 18.04
C GLY A 64 -3.55 -0.72 17.22
N VAL A 65 -3.63 -0.98 15.90
CA VAL A 65 -4.65 -0.43 15.00
C VAL A 65 -5.38 -1.56 14.27
N PRO A 66 -6.63 -1.34 13.83
CA PRO A 66 -7.27 -2.20 12.85
C PRO A 66 -6.44 -2.30 11.57
N ILE A 67 -6.41 -3.47 10.94
CA ILE A 67 -5.65 -3.72 9.70
C ILE A 67 -6.02 -2.74 8.57
N ALA A 68 -7.27 -2.28 8.54
CA ALA A 68 -7.77 -1.29 7.59
C ALA A 68 -7.05 0.06 7.70
N GLU A 69 -6.61 0.46 8.89
CA GLU A 69 -5.90 1.74 9.10
C GLU A 69 -4.49 1.76 8.50
N LEU A 70 -3.94 0.59 8.15
CA LEU A 70 -2.67 0.50 7.42
C LEU A 70 -2.81 0.89 5.94
N PHE A 71 -4.04 0.94 5.43
CA PHE A 71 -4.33 1.25 4.03
C PHE A 71 -5.12 2.56 3.96
N PRO A 72 -4.48 3.69 3.60
CA PRO A 72 -5.23 4.92 3.38
C PRO A 72 -6.21 4.70 2.23
N GLU A 73 -7.34 5.40 2.32
CA GLU A 73 -8.49 5.23 1.44
C GLU A 73 -8.04 5.24 -0.03
N PRO A 74 -8.41 4.23 -0.82
CA PRO A 74 -7.95 4.16 -2.19
C PRO A 74 -8.49 5.36 -2.95
N GLU A 75 -7.64 6.04 -3.73
CA GLU A 75 -8.14 6.78 -4.88
C GLU A 75 -8.87 5.77 -5.77
N VAL A 76 -10.19 5.68 -5.63
CA VAL A 76 -11.04 4.90 -6.51
C VAL A 76 -10.98 5.61 -7.85
N ARG A 77 -10.03 5.22 -8.69
CA ARG A 77 -10.04 5.65 -10.07
C ARG A 77 -11.30 5.01 -10.67
N PRO A 78 -12.32 5.79 -11.07
CA PRO A 78 -13.49 5.21 -11.70
C PRO A 78 -12.96 4.38 -12.87
N ALA A 79 -13.32 3.09 -12.88
CA ALA A 79 -12.91 2.18 -13.95
C ALA A 79 -13.18 2.91 -15.25
N ALA A 80 -12.12 3.19 -16.01
CA ALA A 80 -12.25 3.82 -17.32
C ALA A 80 -13.28 2.97 -18.04
N ARG A 81 -14.49 3.52 -18.26
CA ARG A 81 -15.57 2.82 -18.94
C ARG A 81 -14.93 2.23 -20.18
N SER A 82 -14.90 0.91 -20.27
CA SER A 82 -14.45 0.22 -21.47
C SER A 82 -15.19 0.90 -22.62
N ALA A 83 -14.45 1.64 -23.43
CA ALA A 83 -14.98 2.22 -24.65
C ALA A 83 -15.29 1.02 -25.56
N ALA A 84 -16.47 0.44 -25.37
CA ALA A 84 -17.12 -0.38 -26.35
C ALA A 84 -17.21 0.49 -27.60
N LYS A 85 -16.27 0.31 -28.53
CA LYS A 85 -16.47 0.80 -29.90
C LYS A 85 -17.64 0.02 -30.46
N ALA A 86 -18.78 0.71 -30.46
CA ALA A 86 -19.92 0.47 -31.31
C ALA A 86 -19.45 0.19 -32.75
N GLY A 87 -20.14 -0.75 -33.39
CA GLY A 87 -19.71 -1.39 -34.63
C GLY A 87 -19.39 -0.43 -35.78
N SER A 88 -18.40 -0.81 -36.58
CA SER A 88 -18.40 -0.46 -37.99
C SER A 88 -19.22 -1.49 -38.74
N ARG A 89 -20.37 -1.02 -39.23
CA ARG A 89 -21.21 -1.66 -40.26
C ARG A 89 -20.36 -2.33 -41.33
N GLY A 90 -20.82 -3.50 -41.77
CA GLY A 90 -20.30 -4.19 -42.92
C GLY A 90 -20.24 -3.28 -44.15
N LYS A 91 -19.17 -3.44 -44.93
CA LYS A 91 -19.16 -3.03 -46.32
C LYS A 91 -19.38 -4.31 -47.13
N VAL A 92 -20.62 -4.51 -47.54
CA VAL A 92 -21.00 -5.47 -48.57
C VAL A 92 -20.80 -4.75 -49.91
N ARG A 93 -20.06 -5.41 -50.79
CA ARG A 93 -19.76 -5.11 -52.21
C ARG A 93 -18.68 -4.06 -52.48
#